data_AF-A0A3D3S503-F1
#
_entry.id   AF-A0A3D3S503-F1
#
_cell.length_a   1.000
_cell.length_b   1.000
_cell.length_c   1.000
_cell.angle_alpha   90.00
_cell.angle_beta   90.00
_cell.angle_gamma   90.00
#
_symmetry.space_group_name_H-M   'P 1'
#
loop_
_entity.id
_entity.type
_entity.pdbx_description
1 polymer ?
#
loop_
_entity_poly.entity_id
_entity_poly.type
_entity_poly.pdbx_seq_one_letter_code
_entity_poly.pdbx_strand_id
1 'polypeptide(L)'
;MTRQPNAGQIVRDTLHIMSQGATAQQYVVDAYLAKRSRERDINWVVIQAAREYGATNMYADRARLALGTGINVREADRFAAIMKEELDHYRAYMNLLDLTLGKGKEPPDSDSFHYLNVEFTAKGAGFHGDSGAVVARKWPEHHRFITLWTKIYNELPDWTARLLMTQGEGGSVGWHWCMSNLPGDDEFLRLAAKLEKTVVEDEIFHGPEEIKELAAGYDPANALSWDETLNLAREMRYLDVRERNEQFLYPLGEAELETIRRAIFEDTLAPSDIYAAVA
;
A
#
# COMPACT_ATOMS: atom_id res chain seq x y z
N MET A 1 -18.39 12.37 -25.91
CA MET A 1 -18.80 11.03 -25.45
C MET A 1 -17.68 10.50 -24.60
N THR A 2 -17.94 10.27 -23.31
CA THR A 2 -16.98 9.69 -22.36
C THR A 2 -16.66 8.27 -22.80
N ARG A 3 -15.38 7.93 -22.94
CA ARG A 3 -14.93 6.61 -23.41
C ARG A 3 -15.24 5.57 -22.34
N GLN A 4 -16.18 4.66 -22.60
CA GLN A 4 -16.40 3.52 -21.72
C GLN A 4 -15.34 2.46 -22.02
N PRO A 5 -14.55 2.02 -21.01
CA PRO A 5 -13.57 0.98 -21.19
C PRO A 5 -14.26 -0.38 -21.29
N ASN A 6 -13.69 -1.30 -22.06
CA ASN A 6 -14.01 -2.72 -21.92
C ASN A 6 -13.16 -3.37 -20.82
N ALA A 7 -13.52 -4.59 -20.40
CA ALA A 7 -12.80 -5.31 -19.35
C ALA A 7 -11.28 -5.41 -19.59
N GLY A 8 -10.88 -5.68 -20.83
CA GLY A 8 -9.45 -5.73 -21.19
C GLY A 8 -8.73 -4.38 -21.10
N GLN A 9 -9.43 -3.26 -21.30
CA GLN A 9 -8.88 -1.92 -21.06
C GLN A 9 -8.73 -1.64 -19.57
N ILE A 10 -9.71 -2.02 -18.75
CA ILE A 10 -9.65 -1.84 -17.29
C ILE A 10 -8.42 -2.55 -16.72
N VAL A 11 -8.27 -3.84 -17.01
CA VAL A 11 -7.11 -4.63 -16.52
C VAL A 11 -5.79 -3.99 -16.96
N ARG A 12 -5.63 -3.70 -18.26
CA ARG A 12 -4.37 -3.15 -18.79
C ARG A 12 -4.03 -1.80 -18.19
N ASP A 13 -4.96 -0.84 -18.21
CA ASP A 13 -4.68 0.52 -17.77
C ASP A 13 -4.42 0.56 -16.26
N THR A 14 -5.16 -0.24 -15.47
CA THR A 14 -4.94 -0.33 -14.01
C THR A 14 -3.59 -0.98 -13.67
N LEU A 15 -3.26 -2.12 -14.27
CA LEU A 15 -1.96 -2.76 -14.04
C LEU A 15 -0.78 -1.91 -14.53
N HIS A 16 -0.96 -1.18 -15.62
CA HIS A 16 0.05 -0.24 -16.11
C HIS A 16 0.33 0.87 -15.10
N ILE A 17 -0.71 1.50 -14.53
CA ILE A 17 -0.55 2.52 -13.47
C ILE A 17 0.11 1.92 -12.23
N MET A 18 -0.25 0.70 -11.82
CA MET A 18 0.41 0.01 -10.71
C MET A 18 1.90 -0.25 -10.99
N SER A 19 2.24 -0.66 -12.21
CA SER A 19 3.62 -0.91 -12.65
C SER A 19 4.46 0.36 -12.68
N GLN A 20 3.87 1.49 -13.09
CA GLN A 20 4.48 2.83 -12.98
C GLN A 20 4.67 3.23 -11.52
N GLY A 21 3.70 2.93 -10.65
CA GLY A 21 3.81 3.15 -9.21
C GLY A 21 5.03 2.44 -8.59
N ALA A 22 5.25 1.17 -8.93
CA ALA A 22 6.44 0.43 -8.49
C ALA A 22 7.74 1.07 -9.02
N THR A 23 7.76 1.50 -10.28
CA THR A 23 8.94 2.21 -10.84
C THR A 23 9.19 3.52 -10.09
N ALA A 24 8.15 4.27 -9.75
CA ALA A 24 8.25 5.50 -8.97
C ALA A 24 8.77 5.23 -7.54
N GLN A 25 8.34 4.14 -6.91
CA GLN A 25 8.85 3.70 -5.61
C GLN A 25 10.33 3.28 -5.69
N GLN A 26 10.81 2.70 -6.80
CA GLN A 26 12.23 2.40 -6.98
C GLN A 26 13.11 3.65 -6.87
N TYR A 27 12.67 4.80 -7.38
CA TYR A 27 13.41 6.07 -7.18
C TYR A 27 13.55 6.44 -5.70
N VAL A 28 12.53 6.16 -4.88
CA VAL A 28 12.58 6.37 -3.42
C VAL A 28 13.59 5.43 -2.78
N VAL A 29 13.57 4.16 -3.15
CA VAL A 29 14.51 3.13 -2.65
C VAL A 29 15.94 3.46 -3.03
N ASP A 30 16.20 3.85 -4.28
CA ASP A 30 17.52 4.25 -4.76
C ASP A 30 18.05 5.46 -3.99
N ALA A 31 17.20 6.46 -3.74
CA ALA A 31 17.56 7.63 -2.96
C ALA A 31 17.81 7.30 -1.48
N TYR A 32 17.04 6.37 -0.91
CA TYR A 32 17.29 5.84 0.43
C TYR A 32 18.65 5.13 0.49
N LEU A 33 18.95 4.24 -0.45
CA LEU A 33 20.24 3.54 -0.52
C LEU A 33 21.42 4.51 -0.62
N ALA A 34 21.30 5.54 -1.46
CA ALA A 34 22.32 6.57 -1.62
C ALA A 34 22.56 7.42 -0.35
N LYS A 35 21.54 7.54 0.51
CA LYS A 35 21.55 8.37 1.73
C LYS A 35 21.38 7.53 3.00
N ARG A 36 21.65 6.23 2.91
CA ARG A 36 21.27 5.27 3.94
C ARG A 36 21.98 5.58 5.25
N SER A 37 21.22 5.48 6.33
CA SER A 37 21.72 5.57 7.69
C SER A 37 20.98 4.59 8.57
N ARG A 38 21.60 4.21 9.68
CA ARG A 38 20.97 3.35 10.69
C ARG A 38 19.65 3.92 11.22
N GLU A 39 19.53 5.24 11.30
CA GLU A 39 18.29 5.91 11.70
C GLU A 39 17.16 5.66 10.68
N ARG A 40 17.46 5.78 9.38
CA ARG A 40 16.49 5.49 8.31
C ARG A 40 16.09 4.02 8.31
N ASP A 41 17.04 3.11 8.50
CA ASP A 41 16.80 1.67 8.61
C ASP A 41 15.80 1.38 9.74
N ILE A 42 16.06 1.91 10.94
CA ILE A 42 15.20 1.73 12.11
C ILE A 42 13.81 2.34 11.86
N ASN A 43 13.76 3.58 11.37
CA ASN A 43 12.49 4.26 11.14
C ASN A 43 11.61 3.48 10.16
N TRP A 44 12.18 3.05 9.04
CA TRP A 44 11.45 2.24 8.07
C TRP A 44 10.92 0.94 8.67
N VAL A 45 11.77 0.13 9.32
CA VAL A 45 11.33 -1.16 9.87
C VAL A 45 10.27 -0.99 10.95
N VAL A 46 10.37 0.03 11.80
CA VAL A 46 9.34 0.36 12.81
C VAL A 46 8.01 0.70 12.15
N ILE A 47 8.04 1.55 11.12
CA ILE A 47 6.82 1.99 10.44
C ILE A 47 6.20 0.85 9.63
N GLN A 48 7.01 0.02 8.98
CA GLN A 48 6.50 -1.12 8.23
C GLN A 48 5.92 -2.19 9.18
N ALA A 49 6.55 -2.46 10.33
CA ALA A 49 5.94 -3.29 11.38
C ALA A 49 4.60 -2.70 11.84
N ALA A 50 4.52 -1.38 12.03
CA ALA A 50 3.26 -0.74 12.40
C ALA A 50 2.18 -0.84 11.31
N ARG A 51 2.55 -0.87 10.03
CA ARG A 51 1.63 -1.16 8.93
C ARG A 51 1.07 -2.58 9.03
N GLU A 52 1.91 -3.59 9.23
CA GLU A 52 1.41 -4.99 9.35
C GLU A 52 0.50 -5.18 10.55
N TYR A 53 0.80 -4.52 11.67
CA TYR A 53 -0.09 -4.45 12.83
C TYR A 53 -1.44 -3.79 12.47
N GLY A 54 -1.39 -2.65 11.77
CA GLY A 54 -2.58 -1.94 11.30
C GLY A 54 -3.44 -2.78 10.35
N ALA A 55 -2.83 -3.44 9.38
CA ALA A 55 -3.48 -4.34 8.43
C ALA A 55 -4.17 -5.51 9.17
N THR A 56 -3.49 -6.11 10.15
CA THR A 56 -4.08 -7.15 11.02
C THR A 56 -5.38 -6.68 11.68
N ASN A 57 -5.39 -5.46 12.26
CA ASN A 57 -6.58 -4.91 12.91
C ASN A 57 -7.68 -4.56 11.90
N MET A 58 -7.32 -3.98 10.77
CA MET A 58 -8.24 -3.65 9.68
C MET A 58 -9.00 -4.89 9.20
N TYR A 59 -8.29 -6.00 8.91
CA TYR A 59 -8.93 -7.23 8.49
C TYR A 59 -9.73 -7.90 9.62
N ALA A 60 -9.36 -7.69 10.89
CA ALA A 60 -10.18 -8.13 12.03
C ALA A 60 -11.54 -7.42 12.07
N ASP A 61 -11.56 -6.12 11.80
CA ASP A 61 -12.80 -5.36 11.70
C ASP A 61 -13.64 -5.79 10.50
N ARG A 62 -13.02 -5.98 9.32
CA ARG A 62 -13.72 -6.50 8.13
C ARG A 62 -14.31 -7.89 8.35
N ALA A 63 -13.57 -8.80 9.00
CA ALA A 63 -14.07 -10.11 9.39
C ALA A 63 -15.27 -10.01 10.34
N ARG A 64 -15.19 -9.14 11.35
CA ARG A 64 -16.29 -8.90 12.31
C ARG A 64 -17.53 -8.36 11.62
N LEU A 65 -17.39 -7.43 10.68
CA LEU A 65 -18.49 -6.89 9.89
C LEU A 65 -19.13 -7.97 9.01
N ALA A 66 -18.34 -8.77 8.30
CA ALA A 66 -18.82 -9.86 7.46
C ALA A 66 -19.60 -10.92 8.26
N LEU A 67 -19.15 -11.25 9.47
CA LEU A 67 -19.87 -12.14 10.40
C LEU A 67 -21.14 -11.49 10.95
N GLY A 68 -21.08 -10.20 11.30
CA GLY A 68 -22.18 -9.46 11.90
C GLY A 68 -23.40 -9.29 10.98
N THR A 69 -23.21 -9.33 9.66
CA THR A 69 -24.30 -9.31 8.68
C THR A 69 -24.87 -10.70 8.38
N GLY A 70 -24.17 -11.78 8.73
CA GLY A 70 -24.63 -13.17 8.59
C GLY A 70 -24.76 -13.70 7.15
N ILE A 71 -24.45 -12.88 6.14
CA ILE A 71 -24.61 -13.23 4.71
C ILE A 71 -23.28 -13.68 4.09
N ASN A 72 -22.13 -13.26 4.64
CA ASN A 72 -20.82 -13.40 4.01
C ASN A 72 -19.78 -14.16 4.85
N VAL A 73 -20.15 -15.34 5.39
CA VAL A 73 -19.25 -16.16 6.23
C VAL A 73 -17.97 -16.59 5.48
N ARG A 74 -18.04 -16.80 4.16
CA ARG A 74 -16.85 -17.11 3.35
C ARG A 74 -15.88 -15.94 3.21
N GLU A 75 -16.39 -14.69 3.18
CA GLU A 75 -15.51 -13.52 3.21
C GLU A 75 -14.86 -13.35 4.57
N ALA A 76 -15.57 -13.68 5.66
CA ALA A 76 -14.99 -13.67 6.99
C ALA A 76 -13.81 -14.65 7.12
N ASP A 77 -13.94 -15.87 6.59
CA ASP A 77 -12.84 -16.84 6.54
C ASP A 77 -11.65 -16.31 5.70
N ARG A 78 -11.93 -15.68 4.55
CA ARG A 78 -10.88 -15.03 3.73
C ARG A 78 -10.14 -13.96 4.51
N PHE A 79 -10.86 -13.07 5.20
CA PHE A 79 -10.23 -12.02 6.02
C PHE A 79 -9.44 -12.60 7.18
N ALA A 80 -9.90 -13.68 7.82
CA ALA A 80 -9.15 -14.34 8.89
C ALA A 80 -7.84 -14.99 8.37
N ALA A 81 -7.83 -15.53 7.15
CA ALA A 81 -6.61 -16.02 6.51
C ALA A 81 -5.62 -14.88 6.25
N ILE A 82 -6.09 -13.77 5.67
CA ILE A 82 -5.24 -12.58 5.43
C ILE A 82 -4.69 -12.03 6.75
N MET A 83 -5.51 -11.90 7.81
CA MET A 83 -5.02 -11.49 9.14
C MET A 83 -3.86 -12.35 9.64
N LYS A 84 -3.87 -13.64 9.33
CA LYS A 84 -2.84 -14.59 9.76
C LYS A 84 -1.54 -14.39 8.96
N GLU A 85 -1.63 -14.00 7.69
CA GLU A 85 -0.49 -13.59 6.85
C GLU A 85 0.13 -12.29 7.38
N GLU A 86 -0.68 -11.24 7.61
CA GLU A 86 -0.19 -9.96 8.12
C GLU A 86 0.46 -10.07 9.51
N LEU A 87 -0.05 -10.97 10.36
CA LEU A 87 0.58 -11.25 11.65
C LEU A 87 1.97 -11.89 11.50
N ASP A 88 2.18 -12.71 10.48
CA ASP A 88 3.49 -13.30 10.20
C ASP A 88 4.44 -12.27 9.57
N HIS A 89 3.96 -11.39 8.70
CA HIS A 89 4.71 -10.23 8.22
C HIS A 89 5.16 -9.34 9.39
N TYR A 90 4.24 -8.98 10.29
CA TYR A 90 4.55 -8.22 11.51
C TYR A 90 5.67 -8.87 12.31
N ARG A 91 5.58 -10.18 12.57
CA ARG A 91 6.61 -10.93 13.29
C ARG A 91 7.95 -10.90 12.58
N ALA A 92 7.96 -11.00 11.24
CA ALA A 92 9.18 -10.93 10.45
C ALA A 92 9.85 -9.54 10.58
N TYR A 93 9.08 -8.45 10.48
CA TYR A 93 9.62 -7.10 10.68
C TYR A 93 10.10 -6.88 12.12
N MET A 94 9.41 -7.41 13.12
CA MET A 94 9.87 -7.33 14.52
C MET A 94 11.20 -8.08 14.72
N ASN A 95 11.41 -9.21 14.06
CA ASN A 95 12.70 -9.92 14.09
C ASN A 95 13.81 -9.08 13.42
N LEU A 96 13.52 -8.45 12.27
CA LEU A 96 14.46 -7.54 11.61
C LEU A 96 14.76 -6.33 12.51
N LEU A 97 13.76 -5.79 13.19
CA LEU A 97 13.90 -4.66 14.11
C LEU A 97 14.77 -5.02 15.30
N ASP A 98 14.58 -6.19 15.91
CA ASP A 98 15.39 -6.70 17.02
C ASP A 98 16.87 -6.81 16.63
N LEU A 99 17.15 -7.27 15.40
CA LEU A 99 18.52 -7.32 14.87
C LEU A 99 19.09 -5.91 14.63
N THR A 100 18.23 -5.00 14.17
CA THR A 100 18.64 -3.63 13.84
C THR A 100 18.91 -2.82 15.11
N LEU A 101 17.99 -2.79 16.07
CA LEU A 101 18.11 -2.07 17.34
C LEU A 101 19.06 -2.75 18.34
N GLY A 102 19.03 -4.08 18.36
CA GLY A 102 19.58 -4.94 19.41
C GLY A 102 18.44 -5.49 20.28
N LYS A 103 18.43 -6.82 20.47
CA LYS A 103 17.38 -7.58 21.16
C LYS A 103 16.96 -6.96 22.50
N GLY A 104 15.64 -6.82 22.69
CA GLY A 104 15.05 -6.34 23.94
C GLY A 104 15.09 -4.82 24.13
N LYS A 105 15.50 -4.07 23.09
CA LYS A 105 15.31 -2.62 23.06
C LYS A 105 13.94 -2.28 22.52
N GLU A 106 13.34 -1.26 23.11
CA GLU A 106 12.04 -0.75 22.66
C GLU A 106 12.20 0.05 21.34
N PRO A 107 11.19 0.03 20.46
CA PRO A 107 11.13 0.94 19.33
C PRO A 107 11.26 2.40 19.79
N PRO A 108 11.95 3.27 19.04
CA PRO A 108 12.19 4.65 19.44
C PRO A 108 10.93 5.54 19.49
N ASP A 109 9.80 5.09 18.91
CA ASP A 109 8.54 5.84 18.92
C ASP A 109 7.34 4.93 19.22
N SER A 110 6.75 5.11 20.39
CA SER A 110 5.52 4.42 20.80
C SER A 110 4.32 4.77 19.94
N ASP A 111 4.32 5.95 19.31
CA ASP A 111 3.20 6.38 18.46
C ASP A 111 3.20 5.68 17.10
N SER A 112 4.22 4.88 16.78
CA SER A 112 4.29 4.13 15.52
C SER A 112 3.04 3.29 15.28
N PHE A 113 2.44 2.70 16.32
CA PHE A 113 1.18 1.95 16.20
C PHE A 113 -0.04 2.80 15.79
N HIS A 114 0.04 4.13 15.82
CA HIS A 114 -0.99 4.99 15.22
C HIS A 114 -0.88 5.10 13.70
N TYR A 115 0.27 4.76 13.11
CA TYR A 115 0.59 4.99 11.71
C TYR A 115 -0.52 4.47 10.78
N LEU A 116 -0.82 3.17 10.81
CA LEU A 116 -1.92 2.55 10.06
C LEU A 116 -3.06 2.09 10.99
N ASN A 117 -3.48 2.92 11.94
CA ASN A 117 -4.57 2.55 12.85
C ASN A 117 -5.93 3.03 12.30
N VAL A 118 -6.44 2.30 11.32
CA VAL A 118 -7.73 2.54 10.65
C VAL A 118 -8.74 1.49 11.10
N GLU A 119 -9.97 1.91 11.41
CA GLU A 119 -11.08 1.03 11.77
C GLU A 119 -12.11 0.94 10.64
N PHE A 120 -12.76 -0.21 10.56
CA PHE A 120 -13.91 -0.44 9.68
C PHE A 120 -15.17 -0.65 10.51
N THR A 121 -16.20 0.14 10.21
CA THR A 121 -17.50 0.07 10.88
C THR A 121 -18.63 -0.03 9.87
N ALA A 122 -19.84 -0.30 10.35
CA ALA A 122 -21.04 -0.25 9.51
C ALA A 122 -21.33 1.16 8.92
N LYS A 123 -20.65 2.20 9.40
CA LYS A 123 -20.80 3.58 8.92
C LYS A 123 -19.71 4.00 7.92
N GLY A 124 -18.71 3.15 7.68
CA GLY A 124 -17.55 3.48 6.86
C GLY A 124 -16.22 3.17 7.54
N ALA A 125 -15.14 3.65 6.92
CA ALA A 125 -13.77 3.54 7.40
C ALA A 125 -13.20 4.89 7.87
N GLY A 126 -12.31 4.87 8.86
CA GLY A 126 -11.68 6.08 9.41
C GLY A 126 -10.55 5.77 10.38
N PHE A 127 -9.83 6.79 10.84
CA PHE A 127 -8.81 6.59 11.88
C PHE A 127 -9.46 6.19 13.21
N HIS A 128 -8.88 5.20 13.88
CA HIS A 128 -9.34 4.76 15.18
C HIS A 128 -8.89 5.74 16.28
N GLY A 129 -9.85 6.27 17.05
CA GLY A 129 -9.61 7.20 18.15
C GLY A 129 -8.79 8.44 17.73
N ASP A 130 -7.78 8.80 18.53
CA ASP A 130 -6.95 9.99 18.28
C ASP A 130 -5.87 9.79 17.19
N SER A 131 -5.81 8.60 16.56
CA SER A 131 -4.75 8.25 15.62
C SER A 131 -4.65 9.24 14.46
N GLY A 132 -5.77 9.74 13.94
CA GLY A 132 -5.75 10.72 12.84
C GLY A 132 -5.01 12.01 13.19
N ALA A 133 -5.18 12.53 14.41
CA ALA A 133 -4.49 13.73 14.86
C ALA A 133 -2.99 13.48 15.10
N VAL A 134 -2.62 12.29 15.60
CA VAL A 134 -1.23 11.88 15.78
C VAL A 134 -0.52 11.76 14.43
N VAL A 135 -1.14 11.05 13.47
CA VAL A 135 -0.59 10.83 12.14
C VAL A 135 -0.49 12.14 11.37
N ALA A 136 -1.51 13.01 11.40
CA ALA A 136 -1.45 14.33 10.75
C ALA A 136 -0.25 15.19 11.20
N ARG A 137 0.16 15.04 12.46
CA ARG A 137 1.30 15.77 13.04
C ARG A 137 2.65 15.13 12.71
N LYS A 138 2.74 13.80 12.82
CA LYS A 138 4.03 13.07 12.71
C LYS A 138 4.34 12.60 11.29
N TRP A 139 3.32 12.17 10.57
CA TRP A 139 3.40 11.56 9.24
C TRP A 139 2.38 12.21 8.29
N PRO A 140 2.52 13.51 7.99
CA PRO A 140 1.57 14.26 7.17
C PRO A 140 1.36 13.68 5.77
N GLU A 141 2.37 13.07 5.15
CA GLU A 141 2.19 12.45 3.83
C GLU A 141 1.36 11.17 3.92
N HIS A 142 1.61 10.32 4.92
CA HIS A 142 0.76 9.17 5.21
C HIS A 142 -0.68 9.59 5.55
N HIS A 143 -0.86 10.65 6.36
CA HIS A 143 -2.18 11.17 6.68
C HIS A 143 -2.96 11.55 5.42
N ARG A 144 -2.31 12.22 4.45
CA ARG A 144 -2.92 12.58 3.16
C ARG A 144 -3.33 11.35 2.37
N PHE A 145 -2.47 10.32 2.30
CA PHE A 145 -2.77 9.06 1.65
C PHE A 145 -4.00 8.38 2.27
N ILE A 146 -4.02 8.18 3.58
CA ILE A 146 -5.14 7.53 4.29
C ILE A 146 -6.42 8.37 4.22
N THR A 147 -6.33 9.70 4.21
CA THR A 147 -7.50 10.57 4.03
C THR A 147 -8.12 10.37 2.64
N LEU A 148 -7.30 10.30 1.58
CA LEU A 148 -7.82 10.00 0.24
C LEU A 148 -8.42 8.59 0.19
N TRP A 149 -7.74 7.61 0.77
CA TRP A 149 -8.17 6.22 0.79
C TRP A 149 -9.51 6.03 1.51
N THR A 150 -9.68 6.65 2.68
CA THR A 150 -10.95 6.60 3.44
C THR A 150 -12.06 7.36 2.71
N LYS A 151 -11.75 8.48 2.05
CA LYS A 151 -12.70 9.18 1.18
C LYS A 151 -13.16 8.30 0.02
N ILE A 152 -12.24 7.60 -0.64
CA ILE A 152 -12.56 6.65 -1.72
C ILE A 152 -13.53 5.59 -1.23
N TYR A 153 -13.23 4.97 -0.09
CA TYR A 153 -14.08 3.91 0.48
C TYR A 153 -15.47 4.41 0.88
N ASN A 154 -15.55 5.61 1.48
CA ASN A 154 -16.80 6.11 2.07
C ASN A 154 -17.73 6.82 1.07
N GLU A 155 -17.18 7.45 0.02
CA GLU A 155 -17.93 8.41 -0.80
C GLU A 155 -18.11 8.02 -2.26
N LEU A 156 -17.27 7.12 -2.80
CA LEU A 156 -17.32 6.77 -4.22
C LEU A 156 -18.28 5.61 -4.52
N PRO A 157 -18.75 5.48 -5.78
CA PRO A 157 -19.52 4.32 -6.21
C PRO A 157 -18.77 3.01 -5.92
N ASP A 158 -19.49 1.98 -5.47
CA ASP A 158 -18.92 0.73 -4.94
C ASP A 158 -17.89 0.10 -5.90
N TRP A 159 -18.21 0.03 -7.19
CA TRP A 159 -17.30 -0.56 -8.17
C TRP A 159 -15.98 0.23 -8.28
N THR A 160 -16.06 1.56 -8.35
CA THR A 160 -14.87 2.43 -8.42
C THR A 160 -14.07 2.36 -7.13
N ALA A 161 -14.74 2.39 -5.97
CA ALA A 161 -14.09 2.26 -4.68
C ALA A 161 -13.31 0.95 -4.60
N ARG A 162 -13.95 -0.18 -4.89
CA ARG A 162 -13.30 -1.50 -4.89
C ARG A 162 -12.10 -1.56 -5.82
N LEU A 163 -12.22 -1.12 -7.06
CA LEU A 163 -11.10 -1.13 -8.02
C LEU A 163 -9.91 -0.30 -7.52
N LEU A 164 -10.15 0.90 -6.97
CA LEU A 164 -9.10 1.75 -6.44
C LEU A 164 -8.47 1.17 -5.17
N MET A 165 -9.26 0.53 -4.32
CA MET A 165 -8.82 -0.10 -3.08
C MET A 165 -7.97 -1.34 -3.34
N THR A 166 -8.27 -2.12 -4.38
CA THR A 166 -7.43 -3.24 -4.85
C THR A 166 -6.04 -2.76 -5.31
N GLN A 167 -5.90 -1.51 -5.76
CA GLN A 167 -4.56 -0.92 -5.99
C GLN A 167 -3.86 -0.54 -4.68
N GLY A 168 -4.57 -0.38 -3.57
CA GLY A 168 -3.97 -0.18 -2.26
C GLY A 168 -3.35 -1.46 -1.71
N GLU A 169 -4.05 -2.59 -1.83
CA GLU A 169 -3.54 -3.92 -1.47
C GLU A 169 -2.49 -4.38 -2.50
N GLY A 170 -2.85 -4.49 -3.78
CA GLY A 170 -1.95 -4.92 -4.85
C GLY A 170 -0.84 -3.92 -5.21
N GLY A 171 -1.06 -2.62 -5.08
CA GLY A 171 -0.03 -1.62 -5.39
C GLY A 171 1.02 -1.46 -4.29
N SER A 172 0.73 -1.93 -3.07
CA SER A 172 1.74 -2.07 -2.01
C SER A 172 2.77 -3.16 -2.36
N VAL A 173 2.41 -4.17 -3.17
CA VAL A 173 3.36 -5.17 -3.67
C VAL A 173 4.49 -4.55 -4.48
N GLY A 174 4.22 -3.46 -5.21
CA GLY A 174 5.25 -2.72 -5.94
C GLY A 174 6.39 -2.25 -5.03
N TRP A 175 6.04 -1.82 -3.81
CA TRP A 175 7.01 -1.41 -2.80
C TRP A 175 7.83 -2.60 -2.29
N HIS A 176 7.14 -3.67 -1.90
CA HIS A 176 7.78 -4.91 -1.43
C HIS A 176 8.73 -5.48 -2.49
N TRP A 177 8.37 -5.39 -3.77
CA TRP A 177 9.24 -5.79 -4.86
C TRP A 177 10.49 -4.93 -4.98
N CYS A 178 10.37 -3.59 -4.91
CA CYS A 178 11.55 -2.72 -4.91
C CYS A 178 12.48 -3.08 -3.74
N MET A 179 11.92 -3.35 -2.57
CA MET A 179 12.65 -3.72 -1.37
C MET A 179 13.22 -5.16 -1.41
N SER A 180 12.59 -6.07 -2.14
CA SER A 180 13.11 -7.42 -2.39
C SER A 180 14.38 -7.43 -3.25
N ASN A 181 14.60 -6.34 -3.99
CA ASN A 181 15.77 -6.13 -4.86
C ASN A 181 16.89 -5.32 -4.20
N LEU A 182 16.82 -5.06 -2.88
CA LEU A 182 17.91 -4.37 -2.16
C LEU A 182 19.23 -5.15 -2.32
N PRO A 183 20.36 -4.44 -2.44
CA PRO A 183 21.66 -5.09 -2.60
C PRO A 183 22.06 -5.83 -1.33
N GLY A 184 22.63 -7.02 -1.47
CA GLY A 184 23.08 -7.86 -0.35
C GLY A 184 24.39 -7.40 0.30
N ASP A 185 24.68 -6.10 0.29
CA ASP A 185 25.97 -5.51 0.67
C ASP A 185 26.27 -5.65 2.17
N ASP A 186 25.22 -5.74 3.00
CA ASP A 186 25.33 -6.07 4.42
C ASP A 186 24.18 -6.95 4.91
N GLU A 187 24.31 -7.39 6.16
CA GLU A 187 23.35 -8.30 6.79
C GLU A 187 21.95 -7.72 6.90
N PHE A 188 21.80 -6.42 7.19
CA PHE A 188 20.49 -5.80 7.28
C PHE A 188 19.80 -5.82 5.92
N LEU A 189 20.45 -5.32 4.87
CA LEU A 189 19.83 -5.28 3.53
C LEU A 189 19.54 -6.68 2.99
N ARG A 190 20.42 -7.65 3.23
CA ARG A 190 20.21 -9.05 2.83
C ARG A 190 18.98 -9.66 3.52
N LEU A 191 18.79 -9.39 4.82
CA LEU A 191 17.65 -9.90 5.57
C LEU A 191 16.35 -9.16 5.22
N ALA A 192 16.42 -7.86 5.01
CA ALA A 192 15.33 -7.05 4.48
C ALA A 192 14.86 -7.59 3.13
N ALA A 193 15.75 -7.69 2.14
CA ALA A 193 15.44 -8.24 0.82
C ALA A 193 14.81 -9.64 0.89
N LYS A 194 15.33 -10.50 1.79
CA LYS A 194 14.77 -11.84 1.99
C LYS A 194 13.36 -11.81 2.55
N LEU A 195 13.09 -10.97 3.55
CA LEU A 195 11.76 -10.81 4.13
C LEU A 195 10.79 -10.33 3.05
N GLU A 196 11.17 -9.27 2.35
CA GLU A 196 10.35 -8.60 1.33
C GLU A 196 10.03 -9.53 0.17
N LYS A 197 10.96 -10.41 -0.21
CA LYS A 197 10.71 -11.44 -1.20
C LYS A 197 9.58 -12.39 -0.79
N THR A 198 9.52 -12.79 0.47
CA THR A 198 8.41 -13.62 0.99
C THR A 198 7.09 -12.88 0.86
N VAL A 199 7.05 -11.61 1.27
CA VAL A 199 5.84 -10.76 1.17
C VAL A 199 5.35 -10.65 -0.27
N VAL A 200 6.28 -10.42 -1.23
CA VAL A 200 5.92 -10.38 -2.65
C VAL A 200 5.35 -11.72 -3.14
N GLU A 201 5.92 -12.85 -2.74
CA GLU A 201 5.44 -14.18 -3.13
C GLU A 201 4.00 -14.44 -2.66
N ASP A 202 3.64 -13.91 -1.48
CA ASP A 202 2.31 -14.03 -0.90
C ASP A 202 1.31 -13.04 -1.53
N GLU A 203 1.72 -11.79 -1.80
CA GLU A 203 0.79 -10.72 -2.19
C GLU A 203 0.60 -10.50 -3.71
N ILE A 204 1.53 -10.96 -4.57
CA ILE A 204 1.56 -10.60 -6.01
C ILE A 204 0.29 -10.96 -6.78
N PHE A 205 -0.50 -11.91 -6.29
CA PHE A 205 -1.74 -12.35 -6.93
C PHE A 205 -2.98 -11.57 -6.45
N HIS A 206 -2.96 -11.02 -5.23
CA HIS A 206 -4.16 -10.45 -4.59
C HIS A 206 -4.76 -9.29 -5.41
N GLY A 207 -3.93 -8.34 -5.85
CA GLY A 207 -4.38 -7.21 -6.65
C GLY A 207 -4.83 -7.60 -8.07
N PRO A 208 -3.95 -8.20 -8.89
CA PRO A 208 -4.25 -8.52 -10.29
C PRO A 208 -5.46 -9.44 -10.48
N GLU A 209 -5.68 -10.43 -9.63
CA GLU A 209 -6.84 -11.31 -9.73
C GLU A 209 -8.15 -10.57 -9.44
N GLU A 210 -8.21 -9.77 -8.38
CA GLU A 210 -9.41 -8.99 -8.05
C GLU A 210 -9.70 -7.92 -9.12
N ILE A 211 -8.67 -7.31 -9.73
CA ILE A 211 -8.86 -6.39 -10.87
C ILE A 211 -9.53 -7.10 -12.06
N LYS A 212 -9.13 -8.35 -12.36
CA LYS A 212 -9.74 -9.13 -13.46
C LYS A 212 -11.21 -9.43 -13.16
N GLU A 213 -11.53 -9.81 -11.93
CA GLU A 213 -12.91 -10.06 -11.50
C GLU A 213 -13.77 -8.79 -11.58
N LEU A 214 -13.26 -7.66 -11.06
CA LEU A 214 -13.95 -6.37 -11.11
C LEU A 214 -14.14 -5.88 -12.55
N ALA A 215 -13.15 -6.07 -13.42
CA ALA A 215 -13.24 -5.71 -14.84
C ALA A 215 -14.34 -6.50 -15.57
N ALA A 216 -14.53 -7.78 -15.24
CA ALA A 216 -15.60 -8.60 -15.81
C ALA A 216 -17.00 -8.13 -15.35
N GLY A 217 -17.09 -7.58 -14.14
CA GLY A 217 -18.31 -7.03 -13.54
C GLY A 217 -18.48 -5.52 -13.71
N TYR A 218 -17.78 -4.86 -14.65
CA TYR A 218 -17.84 -3.40 -14.80
C TYR A 218 -19.26 -2.90 -15.08
N ASP A 219 -19.77 -2.06 -14.17
CA ASP A 219 -21.05 -1.38 -14.30
C ASP A 219 -20.84 0.15 -14.44
N PRO A 220 -20.98 0.72 -15.66
CA PRO A 220 -20.80 2.15 -15.87
C PRO A 220 -21.88 3.01 -15.21
N ALA A 221 -23.01 2.44 -14.77
CA ALA A 221 -24.05 3.18 -14.04
C ALA A 221 -23.68 3.36 -12.55
N ASN A 222 -22.79 2.52 -12.03
CA ASN A 222 -22.33 2.53 -10.65
C ASN A 222 -20.81 2.73 -10.55
N ALA A 223 -20.27 3.56 -11.44
CA ALA A 223 -18.85 3.91 -11.50
C ALA A 223 -18.68 5.39 -11.85
N LEU A 224 -17.54 5.97 -11.44
CA LEU A 224 -17.09 7.25 -12.00
C LEU A 224 -16.78 7.10 -13.50
N SER A 225 -16.57 8.24 -14.18
CA SER A 225 -16.02 8.18 -15.52
C SER A 225 -14.63 7.52 -15.50
N TRP A 226 -14.24 6.89 -16.61
CA TRP A 226 -12.96 6.19 -16.66
C TRP A 226 -11.78 7.14 -16.49
N ASP A 227 -11.82 8.32 -17.09
CA ASP A 227 -10.75 9.33 -16.96
C ASP A 227 -10.61 9.80 -15.50
N GLU A 228 -11.72 10.01 -14.78
CA GLU A 228 -11.69 10.33 -13.35
C GLU A 228 -11.13 9.17 -12.51
N THR A 229 -11.52 7.94 -12.84
CA THR A 229 -11.01 6.73 -12.16
C THR A 229 -9.50 6.61 -12.34
N LEU A 230 -8.98 6.78 -13.55
CA LEU A 230 -7.55 6.72 -13.84
C LEU A 230 -6.78 7.89 -13.19
N ASN A 231 -7.36 9.09 -13.11
CA ASN A 231 -6.73 10.22 -12.42
C ASN A 231 -6.61 9.98 -10.92
N LEU A 232 -7.64 9.41 -10.29
CA LEU A 232 -7.59 9.01 -8.88
C LEU A 232 -6.56 7.89 -8.64
N ALA A 233 -6.51 6.88 -9.52
CA ALA A 233 -5.51 5.83 -9.46
C ALA A 233 -4.08 6.40 -9.49
N ARG A 234 -3.81 7.35 -10.37
CA ARG A 234 -2.51 8.04 -10.47
C ARG A 234 -2.18 8.88 -9.24
N GLU A 235 -3.16 9.63 -8.70
CA GLU A 235 -2.98 10.39 -7.47
C GLU A 235 -2.66 9.45 -6.29
N MET A 236 -3.34 8.30 -6.18
CA MET A 236 -3.02 7.30 -5.15
C MET A 236 -1.58 6.80 -5.28
N ARG A 237 -1.10 6.50 -6.49
CA ARG A 237 0.30 6.07 -6.71
C ARG A 237 1.30 7.17 -6.33
N TYR A 238 1.00 8.43 -6.64
CA TYR A 238 1.87 9.54 -6.26
C TYR A 238 1.89 9.76 -4.74
N LEU A 239 0.74 9.68 -4.06
CA LEU A 239 0.69 9.79 -2.61
C LEU A 239 1.42 8.61 -1.93
N ASP A 240 1.33 7.40 -2.49
CA ASP A 240 2.12 6.24 -2.05
C ASP A 240 3.63 6.55 -2.10
N VAL A 241 4.13 7.10 -3.22
CA VAL A 241 5.53 7.56 -3.34
C VAL A 241 5.90 8.55 -2.24
N ARG A 242 5.03 9.53 -1.93
CA ARG A 242 5.30 10.53 -0.87
C ARG A 242 5.35 9.91 0.51
N GLU A 243 4.42 9.01 0.86
CA GLU A 243 4.46 8.33 2.17
C GLU A 243 5.65 7.38 2.29
N ARG A 244 6.07 6.70 1.22
CA ARG A 244 7.29 5.87 1.23
C ARG A 244 8.55 6.73 1.39
N ASN A 245 8.58 7.91 0.76
CA ASN A 245 9.65 8.88 0.98
C ASN A 245 9.69 9.32 2.45
N GLU A 246 8.53 9.60 3.06
CA GLU A 246 8.42 9.92 4.50
C GLU A 246 8.88 8.77 5.41
N GLN A 247 8.57 7.51 5.08
CA GLN A 247 9.03 6.32 5.83
C GLN A 247 10.55 6.21 5.88
N PHE A 248 11.25 6.67 4.85
CA PHE A 248 12.70 6.73 4.85
C PHE A 248 13.28 8.04 5.38
N LEU A 249 12.48 8.93 5.99
CA LEU A 249 12.91 10.25 6.44
C LEU A 249 13.31 11.18 5.28
N TYR A 250 12.51 11.18 4.23
CA TYR A 250 12.57 12.10 3.09
C TYR A 250 13.91 12.09 2.32
N PRO A 251 14.35 10.93 1.76
CA PRO A 251 15.56 10.90 0.94
C PRO A 251 15.41 11.68 -0.38
N LEU A 252 14.22 11.81 -0.96
CA LEU A 252 13.95 12.68 -2.12
C LEU A 252 13.44 14.06 -1.69
N GLY A 253 13.87 15.10 -2.41
CA GLY A 253 13.37 16.46 -2.28
C GLY A 253 12.14 16.75 -3.15
N GLU A 254 11.48 17.90 -2.92
CA GLU A 254 10.23 18.26 -3.61
C GLU A 254 10.35 18.36 -5.13
N ALA A 255 11.49 18.81 -5.67
CA ALA A 255 11.70 18.88 -7.12
C ALA A 255 11.76 17.49 -7.77
N GLU A 256 12.33 16.50 -7.06
CA GLU A 256 12.39 15.11 -7.51
C GLU A 256 10.99 14.48 -7.45
N LEU A 257 10.26 14.72 -6.36
CA LEU A 257 8.88 14.27 -6.20
C LEU A 257 7.94 14.85 -7.27
N GLU A 258 8.07 16.14 -7.61
CA GLU A 258 7.28 16.75 -8.68
C GLU A 258 7.62 16.19 -10.07
N THR A 259 8.89 15.84 -10.30
CA THR A 259 9.30 15.15 -11.54
C THR A 259 8.62 13.79 -11.66
N ILE A 260 8.59 13.02 -10.56
CA ILE A 260 7.89 11.74 -10.48
C ILE A 260 6.38 11.91 -10.69
N ARG A 261 5.78 12.91 -10.04
CA ARG A 261 4.35 13.23 -10.19
C ARG A 261 3.99 13.46 -11.65
N ARG A 262 4.72 14.36 -12.31
CA ARG A 262 4.49 14.67 -13.73
C ARG A 262 4.63 13.43 -14.59
N ALA A 263 5.65 12.61 -14.35
CA ALA A 263 5.86 11.39 -15.12
C ALA A 263 4.70 10.39 -15.00
N ILE A 264 4.11 10.23 -13.80
CA ILE A 264 2.92 9.39 -13.57
C ILE A 264 1.70 9.98 -14.29
N PHE A 265 1.43 11.27 -14.11
CA PHE A 265 0.23 11.93 -14.66
C PHE A 265 0.26 12.11 -16.17
N GLU A 266 1.44 12.36 -16.74
CA GLU A 266 1.66 12.47 -18.18
C GLU A 266 1.85 11.10 -18.86
N ASP A 267 1.80 10.00 -18.09
CA ASP A 267 1.98 8.63 -18.57
C ASP A 267 3.31 8.41 -19.32
N THR A 268 4.38 9.04 -18.84
CA THR A 268 5.73 8.97 -19.44
C THR A 268 6.71 8.13 -18.62
N LEU A 269 6.35 7.75 -17.39
CA LEU A 269 7.14 6.85 -16.59
C LEU A 269 7.09 5.43 -17.18
N ALA A 270 8.23 4.78 -17.35
CA ALA A 270 8.27 3.39 -17.79
C ALA A 270 7.62 2.48 -16.73
N PRO A 271 6.77 1.52 -17.12
CA PRO A 271 6.24 0.53 -16.17
C PRO A 271 7.33 -0.49 -15.81
N SER A 272 7.31 -0.98 -14.57
CA SER A 272 8.09 -2.15 -14.15
C SER A 272 7.51 -3.44 -14.75
N ASP A 273 8.24 -4.54 -14.65
CA ASP A 273 7.82 -5.86 -15.14
C ASP A 273 7.19 -6.74 -14.05
N ILE A 274 7.02 -6.24 -12.83
CA ILE A 274 6.52 -7.01 -11.67
C ILE A 274 5.22 -7.75 -11.96
N TYR A 275 4.27 -7.11 -12.64
CA TYR A 275 2.97 -7.73 -12.95
C TYR A 275 2.96 -8.50 -14.28
N ALA A 276 4.08 -8.59 -15.01
CA ALA A 276 4.10 -9.23 -16.33
C ALA A 276 3.75 -10.73 -16.28
N ALA A 277 4.06 -11.40 -15.16
CA ALA A 277 3.73 -12.82 -14.95
C ALA A 277 2.27 -13.08 -14.58
N VAL A 278 1.55 -12.04 -14.13
CA VAL A 278 0.18 -12.14 -13.60
C VAL A 278 -0.84 -11.29 -14.38
N ALA A 279 -0.39 -10.53 -15.38
CA ALA A 279 -1.22 -9.78 -16.32
C ALA A 279 -2.11 -10.69 -17.18
#